data_AF-J3P593-F1
#
_entry.id   AF-J3P593-F1
#
_cell.length_a   1.000
_cell.length_b   1.000
_cell.length_c   1.000
_cell.angle_alpha   90.00
_cell.angle_beta   90.00
_cell.angle_gamma   90.00
#
_symmetry.space_group_name_H-M   'P 1'
#
loop_
_entity.id
_entity.type
_entity.pdbx_description
1 polymer ?
#
loop_
_entity_poly.entity_id
_entity_poly.type
_entity_poly.pdbx_seq_one_letter_code
_entity_poly.pdbx_strand_id
1 'polypeptide(L)' 'MLPREELDPSKGTVFYGLDSLVSIEIRNWITREFGSVLQILDLLSSGSFSSLADTVLKKTELCSFDKVAALDLS' A
#
# COMPACT_ATOMS: atom_id res chain seq x y z
N MET A 1 4.87 -18.31 9.59
CA MET A 1 4.94 -17.24 8.58
C MET A 1 4.55 -17.84 7.25
N LEU A 2 3.79 -17.11 6.43
CA LEU A 2 3.40 -17.55 5.09
C LEU A 2 4.64 -17.60 4.18
N PRO A 3 4.86 -18.67 3.38
CA PRO A 3 5.92 -18.72 2.37
C PRO A 3 5.79 -17.58 1.36
N ARG A 4 6.91 -17.09 0.83
CA ARG A 4 6.91 -15.95 -0.09
C ARG A 4 6.19 -16.29 -1.40
N GLU A 5 6.27 -17.56 -1.81
CA GLU A 5 5.64 -18.10 -3.01
C GLU A 5 4.11 -18.12 -2.91
N GLU A 6 3.57 -18.03 -1.70
CA GLU A 6 2.12 -18.00 -1.43
C GLU A 6 1.59 -16.56 -1.27
N LEU A 7 2.46 -15.55 -1.33
CA LEU A 7 2.06 -14.15 -1.37
C LEU A 7 1.62 -13.75 -2.78
N ASP A 8 0.37 -13.36 -2.90
CA ASP A 8 -0.27 -12.89 -4.12
C ASP A 8 -0.57 -11.39 -3.94
N PRO A 9 0.12 -10.50 -4.69
CA PRO A 9 -0.09 -9.05 -4.61
C PRO A 9 -1.52 -8.61 -4.95
N SER A 10 -2.30 -9.45 -5.63
CA SER A 10 -3.70 -9.20 -5.96
C SER A 10 -4.65 -9.41 -4.77
N LYS A 11 -4.18 -10.00 -3.66
CA LYS A 11 -4.96 -10.22 -2.44
C LYS A 11 -4.75 -9.08 -1.45
N GLY A 12 -5.84 -8.67 -0.79
CA GLY A 12 -5.82 -7.66 0.26
C GLY A 12 -5.37 -8.22 1.60
N THR A 13 -5.12 -7.33 2.56
CA THR A 13 -4.66 -7.66 3.92
C THR A 13 -5.60 -8.62 4.66
N VAL A 14 -6.91 -8.47 4.45
CA VAL A 14 -7.97 -9.31 5.04
C VAL A 14 -7.87 -10.77 4.59
N PHE A 15 -7.45 -11.04 3.35
CA PHE A 15 -7.31 -12.41 2.84
C PHE A 15 -6.29 -13.22 3.64
N TYR A 16 -5.25 -12.54 4.16
CA TYR A 16 -4.21 -13.15 4.97
C TYR A 16 -4.51 -13.15 6.47
N GLY A 17 -5.72 -12.75 6.86
CA GLY A 17 -6.13 -12.75 8.27
C GLY A 17 -5.33 -11.79 9.14
N LEU A 18 -4.78 -10.72 8.56
CA LEU A 18 -4.03 -9.72 9.32
C LEU A 18 -4.96 -9.06 10.34
N ASP A 19 -4.71 -9.31 11.63
CA ASP A 19 -5.47 -8.74 12.74
C ASP A 19 -5.08 -7.28 13.02
N SER A 20 -5.71 -6.66 14.02
CA SER A 20 -5.52 -5.25 14.35
C SER A 20 -4.10 -4.89 14.77
N LEU A 21 -3.36 -5.75 15.48
CA LEU A 21 -2.00 -5.46 15.92
C LEU A 21 -1.01 -5.55 14.75
N VAL A 22 -1.07 -6.64 13.98
CA VAL A 22 -0.20 -6.80 12.80
C VAL A 22 -0.50 -5.72 11.75
N SER A 23 -1.79 -5.35 11.60
CA SER A 23 -2.20 -4.23 10.75
C SER A 23 -1.61 -2.90 11.22
N ILE A 24 -1.55 -2.64 12.53
CA ILE A 24 -0.91 -1.44 13.08
C ILE A 24 0.61 -1.45 12.80
N GLU A 25 1.27 -2.60 12.96
CA GLU A 25 2.70 -2.73 12.68
C GLU A 25 3.02 -2.44 11.21
N ILE A 26 2.26 -3.01 10.27
CA ILE A 26 2.43 -2.75 8.84
C ILE A 26 2.21 -1.27 8.53
N ARG A 27 1.15 -0.66 9.07
CA ARG A 27 0.86 0.77 8.87
C ARG A 27 2.01 1.65 9.38
N ASN A 28 2.52 1.37 10.57
CA ASN A 28 3.62 2.13 11.16
C ASN A 28 4.93 1.93 10.39
N TRP A 29 5.19 0.71 9.93
CA TRP A 29 6.32 0.41 9.06
C TRP A 29 6.23 1.20 7.76
N ILE A 30 5.07 1.23 7.09
CA ILE A 30 4.86 2.03 5.87
C ILE A 30 5.14 3.52 6.13
N THR A 31 4.62 4.09 7.23
CA THR A 31 4.87 5.49 7.57
C THR A 31 6.37 5.75 7.75
N ARG A 32 7.10 4.85 8.43
CA ARG A 32 8.53 5.02 8.69
C ARG A 32 9.38 4.89 7.42
N GLU A 33 9.11 3.89 6.58
CA GLU A 33 9.92 3.62 5.39
C GLU A 33 9.59 4.56 4.22
N PHE A 34 8.33 5.00 4.08
CA PHE A 34 7.87 5.77 2.92
C PHE A 34 7.42 7.20 3.24
N GLY A 35 7.43 7.62 4.51
CA GLY A 35 6.84 8.90 4.92
C GLY A 35 5.33 9.00 4.63
N SER A 36 4.68 7.89 4.25
CA SER A 36 3.28 7.88 3.83
C SER A 36 2.37 7.61 5.01
N VAL A 37 1.72 8.66 5.52
CA VAL A 37 0.75 8.53 6.61
C VAL A 37 -0.55 7.90 6.11
N LEU A 38 -0.81 6.66 6.52
CA LEU A 38 -2.03 5.92 6.20
C LEU A 38 -3.01 5.92 7.38
N GLN A 39 -4.31 5.95 7.09
CA GLN A 39 -5.34 5.57 8.05
C GLN A 39 -5.45 4.04 8.13
N ILE A 40 -5.93 3.49 9.25
CA ILE A 40 -6.11 2.04 9.36
C ILE A 40 -7.09 1.50 8.29
N LEU A 41 -8.08 2.31 7.90
CA LEU A 41 -9.00 1.98 6.82
C LEU A 41 -8.31 1.93 5.46
N ASP A 42 -7.27 2.74 5.19
CA ASP A 42 -6.51 2.66 3.93
C ASP A 42 -5.88 1.25 3.79
N LEU A 43 -5.43 0.67 4.92
CA LEU A 43 -4.84 -0.67 4.95
C LEU A 43 -5.90 -1.78 4.81
N LEU A 44 -7.04 -1.65 5.48
CA LEU A 44 -8.08 -2.68 5.52
C LEU A 44 -9.04 -2.66 4.32
N SER A 45 -9.22 -1.49 3.70
CA SER A 45 -10.07 -1.31 2.51
C SER A 45 -9.33 -1.51 1.20
N SER A 46 -7.99 -1.57 1.23
CA SER A 46 -7.20 -1.92 0.06
C SER A 46 -7.57 -3.32 -0.40
N GLY A 47 -8.19 -3.42 -1.58
CA GLY A 47 -8.63 -4.71 -2.15
C GLY A 47 -7.46 -5.63 -2.50
N SER A 48 -6.25 -5.08 -2.61
CA SER A 48 -5.01 -5.78 -2.92
C SER A 48 -3.78 -5.04 -2.40
N PHE A 49 -2.67 -5.73 -2.17
CA PHE A 49 -1.39 -5.09 -1.85
C PHE A 49 -0.91 -4.15 -2.96
N SER A 50 -1.22 -4.44 -4.23
CA SER A 50 -0.94 -3.52 -5.34
C SER A 50 -1.71 -2.19 -5.18
N SER A 51 -3.00 -2.25 -4.85
CA SER A 51 -3.81 -1.02 -4.62
C SER A 51 -3.36 -0.24 -3.39
N LEU A 52 -2.86 -0.94 -2.36
CA LEU A 52 -2.24 -0.33 -1.20
C LEU A 52 -0.95 0.39 -1.60
N ALA A 53 -0.10 -0.24 -2.40
CA ALA A 53 1.14 0.36 -2.89
C ALA A 53 0.86 1.63 -3.68
N ASP A 54 -0.13 1.65 -4.57
CA ASP A 54 -0.55 2.86 -5.27
C ASP A 54 -0.99 3.98 -4.30
N THR A 55 -1.69 3.62 -3.23
CA THR A 55 -2.12 4.57 -2.20
C THR A 55 -0.92 5.15 -1.44
N VAL A 56 0.06 4.31 -1.11
CA VAL A 56 1.31 4.72 -0.47
C VAL A 56 2.09 5.67 -1.38
N LEU A 57 2.24 5.32 -2.66
CA LEU A 57 2.98 6.13 -3.63
C LEU A 57 2.31 7.49 -3.90
N LYS A 58 0.99 7.60 -3.76
CA LYS A 58 0.29 8.89 -3.87
C LYS A 58 0.48 9.79 -2.65
N LYS A 59 0.82 9.22 -1.50
CA LYS A 59 0.91 9.92 -0.20
C LYS A 59 2.34 10.00 0.33
N THR A 60 3.31 9.40 -0.36
CA THR A 60 4.71 9.37 0.05
C THR A 60 5.35 10.76 -0.02
N GLU A 61 6.23 11.02 0.94
CA GLU A 61 7.04 12.25 0.98
C GLU A 61 8.41 12.05 0.31
N LEU A 62 8.71 10.84 -0.18
CA LEU A 62 10.02 10.50 -0.75
C LEU A 62 10.23 11.02 -2.16
N CYS A 63 9.17 11.19 -2.93
CA CYS A 63 9.22 11.63 -4.32
C CYS A 63 7.88 12.23 -4.78
N SER A 64 7.95 13.13 -5.76
CA SER A 64 6.77 13.60 -6.48
C SER A 64 6.70 12.88 -7.82
N PHE A 65 5.59 12.21 -8.09
CA PHE A 65 5.31 11.68 -9.42
C PHE A 65 4.63 12.78 -10.22
N ASP A 66 5.38 13.49 -11.05
CA ASP A 66 4.77 14.35 -12.06
C ASP A 66 3.86 13.48 -12.93
N LYS A 67 2.59 13.87 -13.05
CA LYS A 67 1.75 13.34 -14.12
C LYS A 67 2.47 13.72 -15.41
N VAL A 68 3.12 12.75 -16.06
CA VAL A 68 3.50 12.90 -17.47
C VAL A 68 2.21 13.31 -18.16
N ALA A 69 2.18 14.56 -18.62
CA ALA A 69 1.01 15.15 -19.20
C ALA A 69 0.48 14.19 -20.27
N ALA A 70 -0.81 13.86 -20.17
CA ALA A 70 -1.56 13.20 -21.23
C ALA A 70 -1.69 14.15 -22.44
N LEU A 71 -0.55 14.53 -23.01
CA LEU A 71 -0.35 15.48 -24.09
C LEU A 71 0.81 14.97 -24.96
N ASP A 72 0.67 13.79 -25.58
CA ASP A 72 1.32 13.54 -26.88
C ASP A 72 0.74 12.35 -27.67
N LEU A 73 -0.59 12.20 -27.69
CA LEU A 73 -1.26 11.34 -28.69
C LEU A 73 -2.58 12.02 -29.11
N SER A 74 -2.42 13.16 -29.78
CA SER A 74 -3.36 13.64 -30.80
C SER A 74 -3.07 12.97 -32.13
#